data_AF-A0A4Q6CCE2-F1
#
_entry.id   AF-A0A4Q6CCE2-F1
#
_cell.length_a   1.000
_cell.length_b   1.000
_cell.length_c   1.000
_cell.angle_alpha   90.00
_cell.angle_beta   90.00
_cell.angle_gamma   90.00
#
_symmetry.space_group_name_H-M   'P 1'
#
loop_
_entity.id
_entity.type
_entity.pdbx_description
1 polymer ?
#
loop_
_entity_poly.entity_id
_entity_poly.type
_entity_poly.pdbx_seq_one_letter_code
_entity_poly.pdbx_strand_id
1 'polypeptide(L)'
;MQRSSPALSLARLLLACPLLACTWPAAAVEVNDMKGFEELYGRYAPAGDCKRQPQLVVDAGGITFQVAGASTRVTNPEFAASFFGGASNYEGITRVFFPFRNSSQDGYPILMMFNADEKKGVLAIDAQDEGGKGGPPLAPRNKALVSGSPYARCK
;
A
#
# COMPACT_ATOMS: atom_id res chain seq x y z
N MET A 1 -5.42 -80.84 -1.57
CA MET A 1 -5.56 -80.27 -2.93
C MET A 1 -6.41 -79.02 -2.85
N GLN A 2 -5.95 -77.96 -3.53
CA GLN A 2 -6.63 -76.72 -3.93
C GLN A 2 -7.25 -75.76 -2.89
N ARG A 3 -6.53 -74.62 -2.76
CA ARG A 3 -7.00 -73.26 -2.42
C ARG A 3 -8.23 -72.86 -3.25
N SER A 4 -9.07 -71.98 -2.68
CA SER A 4 -9.65 -70.82 -3.39
C SER A 4 -10.34 -69.86 -2.42
N SER A 5 -9.79 -68.64 -2.28
CA SER A 5 -10.51 -67.42 -1.89
C SER A 5 -10.88 -66.66 -3.16
N PRO A 6 -12.02 -65.95 -3.19
CA PRO A 6 -12.01 -64.48 -3.39
C PRO A 6 -13.18 -63.79 -2.65
N ALA A 7 -13.32 -62.48 -2.50
CA ALA A 7 -12.50 -61.31 -2.75
C ALA A 7 -12.99 -60.22 -1.79
N LEU A 8 -12.06 -59.46 -1.20
CA LEU A 8 -12.38 -58.21 -0.52
C LEU A 8 -12.88 -57.19 -1.56
N SER A 9 -14.10 -56.68 -1.40
CA SER A 9 -14.46 -55.37 -1.93
C SER A 9 -14.10 -54.32 -0.88
N LEU A 10 -12.84 -53.85 -0.90
CA LEU A 10 -12.48 -52.58 -0.31
C LEU A 10 -13.11 -51.48 -1.18
N ALA A 11 -14.29 -51.03 -0.79
CA ALA A 11 -14.82 -49.76 -1.25
C ALA A 11 -13.83 -48.67 -0.85
N ARG A 12 -13.09 -48.14 -1.84
CA ARG A 12 -12.25 -46.95 -1.69
C ARG A 12 -13.13 -45.75 -1.34
N LEU A 13 -13.32 -45.49 -0.05
CA LEU A 13 -13.81 -44.20 0.42
C LEU A 13 -12.68 -43.18 0.22
N LEU A 14 -12.70 -42.50 -0.92
CA LEU A 14 -11.90 -41.30 -1.14
C LEU A 14 -12.44 -40.21 -0.20
N LEU A 15 -11.82 -40.04 0.97
CA LEU A 15 -12.01 -38.84 1.79
C LEU A 15 -11.41 -37.66 1.02
N ALA A 16 -12.26 -36.94 0.29
CA ALA A 16 -11.94 -35.61 -0.20
C ALA A 16 -11.89 -34.68 1.01
N CYS A 17 -10.69 -34.34 1.46
CA CYS A 17 -10.47 -33.30 2.46
C CYS A 17 -10.65 -31.94 1.77
N PRO A 18 -11.72 -31.17 2.04
CA PRO A 18 -11.83 -29.82 1.49
C PRO A 18 -10.74 -28.98 2.13
N LEU A 19 -9.72 -28.63 1.34
CA LEU A 19 -8.76 -27.60 1.70
C LEU A 19 -9.54 -26.29 1.90
N LEU A 20 -9.91 -25.98 3.14
CA LEU A 20 -10.33 -24.63 3.52
C LEU A 20 -9.13 -23.72 3.29
N ALA A 21 -9.09 -23.08 2.14
CA ALA A 21 -8.22 -21.95 1.89
C ALA A 21 -8.62 -20.85 2.87
N CYS A 22 -7.86 -20.70 3.96
CA CYS A 22 -7.97 -19.55 4.84
C CYS A 22 -7.50 -18.33 4.04
N THR A 23 -8.43 -17.62 3.42
CA THR A 23 -8.18 -16.30 2.87
C THR A 23 -7.95 -15.35 4.04
N TRP A 24 -6.69 -15.07 4.39
CA TRP A 24 -6.41 -13.98 5.33
C TRP A 24 -6.90 -12.67 4.72
N PRO A 25 -7.67 -11.85 5.45
CA PRO A 25 -8.09 -10.55 4.95
C PRO A 25 -6.85 -9.71 4.68
N ALA A 26 -6.78 -9.10 3.49
CA ALA A 26 -5.85 -8.03 3.24
C ALA A 26 -6.16 -6.90 4.24
N ALA A 27 -5.25 -6.67 5.18
CA ALA A 27 -5.41 -5.71 6.25
C ALA A 27 -4.79 -4.38 5.82
N ALA A 28 -5.66 -3.42 5.51
CA ALA A 28 -5.31 -2.02 5.54
C ALA A 28 -5.95 -1.41 6.78
N VAL A 29 -5.19 -0.61 7.52
CA VAL A 29 -5.61 -0.08 8.83
C VAL A 29 -5.44 1.42 8.81
N GLU A 30 -6.50 2.15 9.12
CA GLU A 30 -6.40 3.58 9.38
C GLU A 30 -5.54 3.82 10.62
N VAL A 31 -4.45 4.55 10.45
CA VAL A 31 -3.65 5.04 11.58
C VAL A 31 -4.14 6.44 11.96
N ASN A 32 -3.94 6.87 13.19
CA ASN A 32 -4.45 8.17 13.68
C ASN A 32 -3.38 9.28 13.69
N ASP A 33 -2.14 8.92 13.38
CA ASP A 33 -0.99 9.79 13.21
C ASP A 33 0.14 8.98 12.54
N MET A 34 1.37 9.50 12.51
CA MET A 34 2.53 8.79 11.98
C MET A 34 3.52 8.38 13.08
N LYS A 35 3.10 8.32 14.35
CA LYS A 35 3.96 7.75 15.42
C LYS A 35 4.21 6.28 15.15
N GLY A 36 5.43 5.80 15.44
CA GLY A 36 5.87 4.45 15.07
C GLY A 36 6.36 4.31 13.62
N PHE A 37 6.40 5.41 12.86
CA PHE A 37 7.00 5.51 11.53
C PHE A 37 8.08 6.60 11.47
N GLU A 38 8.81 6.79 12.57
CA GLU A 38 9.82 7.84 12.73
C GLU A 38 10.89 7.80 11.63
N GLU A 39 11.18 6.60 11.12
CA GLU A 39 12.14 6.41 10.04
C GLU A 39 11.69 7.05 8.72
N LEU A 40 10.40 7.36 8.58
CA LEU A 40 9.79 8.01 7.40
C LEU A 40 9.74 9.55 7.53
N TYR A 41 10.02 10.12 8.70
CA TYR A 41 9.91 11.56 8.90
C TYR A 41 10.88 12.35 8.03
N GLY A 42 10.45 13.54 7.64
CA GLY A 42 11.25 14.47 6.85
C GLY A 42 10.46 15.21 5.78
N ARG A 43 11.16 16.06 5.06
CA ARG A 43 10.62 16.77 3.89
C ARG A 43 10.99 16.01 2.63
N TYR A 44 10.04 15.85 1.72
CA TYR A 44 10.19 15.16 0.46
C TYR A 44 9.83 16.10 -0.69
N ALA A 45 10.60 16.03 -1.76
CA ALA A 45 10.36 16.80 -2.98
C ALA A 45 10.78 15.96 -4.21
N PRO A 46 10.33 16.30 -5.43
CA PRO A 46 10.73 15.61 -6.66
C PRO A 46 12.24 15.53 -6.78
N ALA A 47 12.76 14.30 -6.92
CA ALA A 47 14.20 14.01 -6.92
C ALA A 47 15.00 14.53 -5.70
N GLY A 48 14.33 14.88 -4.60
CA GLY A 48 14.96 15.42 -3.39
C GLY A 48 15.33 16.90 -3.46
N ASP A 49 14.95 17.61 -4.52
CA ASP A 49 15.20 19.05 -4.64
C ASP A 49 14.10 19.85 -3.93
N CYS A 50 14.43 20.32 -2.73
CA CYS A 50 13.54 21.08 -1.87
C CYS A 50 13.14 22.47 -2.40
N LYS A 51 13.64 22.88 -3.57
CA LYS A 51 13.16 24.08 -4.27
C LYS A 51 12.02 23.76 -5.22
N ARG A 52 11.81 22.48 -5.57
CA ARG A 52 10.74 22.02 -6.47
C ARG A 52 9.43 21.82 -5.71
N GLN A 53 8.35 21.79 -6.48
CA GLN A 53 7.00 21.50 -6.03
C GLN A 53 6.46 20.29 -6.82
N PRO A 54 5.51 19.53 -6.25
CA PRO A 54 4.96 19.69 -4.90
C PRO A 54 5.95 19.25 -3.80
N GLN A 55 5.67 19.58 -2.54
CA GLN A 55 6.46 19.11 -1.40
C GLN A 55 5.59 18.37 -0.40
N LEU A 56 6.19 17.43 0.31
CA LEU A 56 5.55 16.73 1.42
C LEU A 56 6.39 16.90 2.68
N VAL A 57 5.73 17.02 3.82
CA VAL A 57 6.38 16.98 5.13
C VAL A 57 5.71 15.88 5.94
N VAL A 58 6.51 14.91 6.36
CA VAL A 58 6.10 13.82 7.24
C VAL A 58 6.69 14.08 8.62
N ASP A 59 5.84 14.07 9.63
CA ASP A 59 6.20 14.20 11.03
C ASP A 59 5.24 13.36 11.88
N ALA A 60 5.45 13.33 13.19
CA ALA A 60 4.68 12.50 14.10
C ALA A 60 3.15 12.67 14.00
N GLY A 61 2.65 13.85 13.62
CA GLY A 61 1.21 14.08 13.55
C GLY A 61 0.56 13.74 12.22
N GLY A 62 1.30 13.26 11.20
CA GLY A 62 0.73 13.02 9.87
C GLY A 62 1.61 13.41 8.68
N ILE A 63 0.96 13.55 7.51
CA ILE A 63 1.56 13.93 6.24
C ILE A 63 0.96 15.26 5.76
N THR A 64 1.80 16.27 5.55
CA THR A 64 1.41 17.57 5.00
C THR A 64 1.81 17.65 3.53
N PHE A 65 0.84 17.85 2.66
CA PHE A 65 1.01 18.02 1.22
C PHE A 65 0.97 19.51 0.87
N GLN A 66 2.01 20.00 0.21
CA GLN A 66 2.13 21.36 -0.28
C GLN A 66 2.10 21.32 -1.80
N VAL A 67 1.01 21.79 -2.41
CA VAL A 67 0.77 21.69 -3.85
C VAL A 67 0.20 23.02 -4.33
N ALA A 68 0.87 23.65 -5.31
CA ALA A 68 0.41 24.91 -5.93
C ALA A 68 0.04 26.02 -4.92
N GLY A 69 0.81 26.14 -3.83
CA GLY A 69 0.58 27.13 -2.77
C GLY A 69 -0.47 26.74 -1.73
N ALA A 70 -1.26 25.68 -1.97
CA ALA A 70 -2.17 25.12 -0.98
C ALA A 70 -1.46 24.09 -0.08
N SER A 71 -1.85 24.04 1.19
CA SER A 71 -1.41 23.02 2.15
C SER A 71 -2.58 22.17 2.61
N THR A 72 -2.42 20.85 2.55
CA THR A 72 -3.40 19.87 3.06
C THR A 72 -2.70 18.94 4.04
N ARG A 73 -3.24 18.84 5.25
CA ARG A 73 -2.75 17.93 6.29
C ARG A 73 -3.61 16.68 6.31
N VAL A 74 -2.99 15.52 6.25
CA VAL A 74 -3.62 14.22 6.48
C VAL A 74 -3.09 13.69 7.80
N THR A 75 -3.99 13.48 8.76
CA THR A 75 -3.66 12.93 10.09
C THR A 75 -4.01 11.46 10.20
N ASN A 76 -4.86 10.94 9.33
CA ASN A 76 -5.36 9.58 9.37
C ASN A 76 -5.19 8.81 8.04
N PRO A 77 -3.95 8.63 7.54
CA PRO A 77 -3.75 7.81 6.35
C PRO A 77 -4.04 6.33 6.62
N GLU A 78 -4.41 5.58 5.59
CA GLU A 78 -4.54 4.13 5.71
C GLU A 78 -3.19 3.46 5.45
N PHE A 79 -2.69 2.69 6.43
CA PHE A 79 -1.47 1.90 6.30
C PHE A 79 -1.81 0.52 5.73
N ALA A 80 -1.30 0.23 4.53
CA ALA A 80 -1.54 -1.02 3.82
C ALA A 80 -0.53 -2.11 4.25
N ALA A 81 -0.63 -2.53 5.52
CA ALA A 81 0.31 -3.45 6.15
C ALA A 81 0.48 -4.79 5.40
N SER A 82 -0.54 -5.24 4.67
CA SER A 82 -0.49 -6.48 3.90
C SER A 82 -0.22 -6.31 2.40
N PHE A 83 0.16 -5.12 1.93
CA PHE A 83 0.30 -4.83 0.50
C PHE A 83 1.24 -5.82 -0.23
N PHE A 84 2.34 -6.21 0.42
CA PHE A 84 3.31 -7.19 -0.10
C PHE A 84 3.10 -8.62 0.43
N GLY A 85 1.86 -9.01 0.73
CA GLY A 85 1.55 -10.36 1.21
C GLY A 85 1.51 -10.52 2.74
N GLY A 86 1.36 -9.43 3.49
CA GLY A 86 1.23 -9.45 4.95
C GLY A 86 2.53 -9.13 5.70
N ALA A 87 2.40 -8.55 6.91
CA ALA A 87 3.52 -8.27 7.81
C ALA A 87 4.32 -9.53 8.20
N SER A 88 3.70 -10.71 8.14
CA SER A 88 4.33 -11.98 8.48
C SER A 88 5.35 -12.49 7.45
N ASN A 89 5.31 -11.96 6.22
CA ASN A 89 6.08 -12.50 5.09
C ASN A 89 7.01 -11.47 4.43
N TYR A 90 6.77 -10.18 4.68
CA TYR A 90 7.56 -9.10 4.10
C TYR A 90 8.57 -8.57 5.11
N GLU A 91 9.86 -8.77 4.81
CA GLU A 91 10.99 -8.38 5.67
C GLU A 91 11.67 -7.07 5.22
N GLY A 92 11.12 -6.40 4.20
CA GLY A 92 11.68 -5.17 3.65
C GLY A 92 11.31 -3.89 4.43
N ILE A 93 11.82 -2.77 3.93
CA ILE A 93 11.65 -1.43 4.52
C ILE A 93 10.64 -0.56 3.78
N THR A 94 10.07 -1.04 2.67
CA THR A 94 8.97 -0.33 1.99
C THR A 94 7.74 -0.28 2.89
N ARG A 95 7.10 0.89 2.96
CA ARG A 95 5.84 1.10 3.69
C ARG A 95 4.83 1.77 2.78
N VAL A 96 3.64 1.20 2.67
CA VAL A 96 2.61 1.65 1.73
C VAL A 96 1.47 2.32 2.48
N PHE A 97 1.10 3.51 2.03
CA PHE A 97 0.00 4.29 2.60
C PHE A 97 -0.96 4.78 1.53
N PHE A 98 -2.24 4.83 1.86
CA PHE A 98 -3.23 5.56 1.10
C PHE A 98 -3.60 6.86 1.85
N PRO A 99 -3.18 8.03 1.36
CA PRO A 99 -3.30 9.28 2.12
C PRO A 99 -4.67 9.95 2.01
N PHE A 100 -5.47 9.63 0.98
CA PHE A 100 -6.75 10.30 0.74
C PHE A 100 -7.82 9.27 0.47
N ARG A 101 -8.82 9.14 1.33
CA ARG A 101 -10.01 8.37 1.02
C ARG A 101 -10.86 9.12 -0.01
N ASN A 102 -11.40 8.41 -0.98
CA ASN A 102 -12.38 9.00 -1.88
C ASN A 102 -13.66 9.29 -1.08
N SER A 103 -14.18 10.52 -1.18
CA SER A 103 -15.33 10.96 -0.39
C SER A 103 -16.67 10.46 -0.95
N SER A 104 -16.71 10.00 -2.20
CA SER A 104 -17.93 9.57 -2.90
C SER A 104 -17.97 8.09 -3.27
N GLN A 105 -16.85 7.37 -3.11
CA GLN A 105 -16.73 5.94 -3.40
C GLN A 105 -15.78 5.32 -2.36
N ASP A 106 -16.01 4.08 -1.96
CA ASP A 106 -15.00 3.32 -1.22
C ASP A 106 -13.79 3.12 -2.14
N GLY A 107 -12.68 3.82 -1.88
CA GLY A 107 -11.48 3.76 -2.71
C GLY A 107 -10.44 4.83 -2.36
N TYR A 108 -9.29 4.74 -3.04
CA TYR A 108 -8.12 5.60 -2.85
C TYR A 108 -7.59 6.08 -4.21
N PRO A 109 -7.47 7.40 -4.46
CA PRO A 109 -7.10 7.92 -5.76
C PRO A 109 -5.60 7.74 -6.04
N ILE A 110 -4.77 7.77 -5.00
CA ILE A 110 -3.31 7.61 -5.08
C ILE A 110 -2.83 6.70 -3.96
N LEU A 111 -1.69 6.08 -4.18
CA LEU A 111 -0.93 5.34 -3.18
C LEU A 111 0.46 5.99 -2.98
N MET A 112 1.03 5.81 -1.80
CA MET A 112 2.37 6.26 -1.45
C MET A 112 3.21 5.08 -1.00
N MET A 113 4.36 4.85 -1.66
CA MET A 113 5.35 3.87 -1.23
C MET A 113 6.57 4.58 -0.68
N PHE A 114 6.66 4.66 0.65
CA PHE A 114 7.89 5.11 1.30
C PHE A 114 8.95 4.02 1.25
N ASN A 115 10.20 4.45 1.13
CA ASN A 115 11.36 3.61 0.86
C ASN A 115 11.18 2.71 -0.36
N ALA A 116 10.53 3.23 -1.41
CA ALA A 116 10.28 2.49 -2.65
C ALA A 116 11.56 1.84 -3.21
N ASP A 117 11.42 0.68 -3.83
CA ASP A 117 12.51 -0.21 -4.27
C ASP A 117 13.50 -0.57 -3.14
N GLU A 118 13.04 -0.64 -1.89
CA GLU A 118 13.89 -0.85 -0.70
C GLU A 118 14.96 0.22 -0.48
N LYS A 119 14.75 1.43 -1.00
CA LYS A 119 15.72 2.54 -0.89
C LYS A 119 15.27 3.57 0.13
N LYS A 120 15.98 3.62 1.27
CA LYS A 120 15.65 4.56 2.35
C LYS A 120 15.53 6.01 1.86
N GLY A 121 14.42 6.65 2.20
CA GLY A 121 14.17 8.06 1.87
C GLY A 121 13.69 8.31 0.45
N VAL A 122 13.50 7.29 -0.40
CA VAL A 122 12.76 7.41 -1.66
C VAL A 122 11.27 7.31 -1.38
N LEU A 123 10.46 8.09 -2.08
CA LEU A 123 9.00 8.01 -2.01
C LEU A 123 8.44 7.97 -3.44
N ALA A 124 7.78 6.87 -3.79
CA ALA A 124 6.99 6.80 -5.00
C ALA A 124 5.53 7.16 -4.69
N ILE A 125 4.92 7.96 -5.56
CA ILE A 125 3.48 8.26 -5.51
C ILE A 125 2.90 7.88 -6.87
N ASP A 126 1.96 6.94 -6.84
CA ASP A 126 1.33 6.41 -8.05
C ASP A 126 -0.18 6.63 -8.01
N ALA A 127 -0.74 6.68 -9.22
CA ALA A 127 -2.18 6.56 -9.44
C ALA A 127 -2.66 5.18 -8.95
N GLN A 128 -3.82 5.14 -8.28
CA GLN A 128 -4.44 3.90 -7.82
C GLN A 128 -5.81 3.70 -8.49
N ASP A 129 -6.91 4.15 -7.87
CA ASP A 129 -8.26 3.98 -8.43
C ASP A 129 -8.63 5.07 -9.46
N GLU A 130 -7.85 6.15 -9.51
CA GLU A 130 -7.99 7.26 -10.46
C GLU A 130 -6.80 7.32 -11.42
N GLY A 131 -6.99 7.84 -12.63
CA GLY A 131 -5.89 8.07 -13.59
C GLY A 131 -5.56 6.89 -14.51
N GLY A 132 -6.25 5.76 -14.35
CA GLY A 132 -6.20 4.62 -15.28
C GLY A 132 -6.96 4.86 -16.60
N LYS A 133 -6.66 4.06 -17.63
CA LYS A 133 -7.37 4.13 -18.92
C LYS A 133 -8.84 3.73 -18.73
N GLY A 134 -9.76 4.68 -18.98
CA GLY A 134 -11.20 4.47 -18.82
C GLY A 134 -11.74 4.70 -17.41
N GLY A 135 -10.87 5.04 -16.44
CA GLY A 135 -11.26 5.47 -15.10
C GLY A 135 -11.43 7.00 -14.99
N PRO A 136 -11.95 7.49 -13.85
CA PRO A 136 -11.98 8.91 -13.56
C PRO A 136 -10.55 9.51 -13.60
N PRO A 137 -10.38 10.75 -14.10
CA PRO A 137 -9.09 11.40 -14.09
C PRO A 137 -8.70 11.80 -12.66
N LEU A 138 -7.39 11.84 -12.39
CA LEU A 138 -6.88 12.37 -11.13
C LEU A 138 -7.30 13.84 -10.96
N ALA A 139 -7.82 14.16 -9.77
CA ALA A 139 -8.00 15.54 -9.35
C ALA A 139 -6.67 16.33 -9.46
N PRO A 140 -6.68 17.66 -9.70
CA PRO A 140 -5.46 18.44 -9.96
C PRO A 140 -4.34 18.25 -8.93
N ARG A 141 -4.68 18.20 -7.62
CA ARG A 141 -3.72 17.94 -6.55
C ARG A 141 -3.04 16.58 -6.72
N ASN A 142 -3.83 15.52 -6.90
CA ASN A 142 -3.33 14.16 -7.01
C ASN A 142 -2.52 13.97 -8.30
N LYS A 143 -2.94 14.59 -9.41
CA LYS A 143 -2.18 14.61 -10.67
C LYS A 143 -0.80 15.23 -10.49
N ALA A 144 -0.70 16.36 -9.79
CA ALA A 144 0.58 17.01 -9.50
C ALA A 144 1.47 16.13 -8.60
N LEU A 145 0.88 15.47 -7.59
CA LEU A 145 1.60 14.55 -6.71
C LEU A 145 2.18 13.35 -7.48
N VAL A 146 1.37 12.69 -8.31
CA VAL A 146 1.83 11.57 -9.15
C VAL A 146 2.89 12.02 -10.16
N SER A 147 2.69 13.18 -10.81
CA SER A 147 3.63 13.69 -11.82
C SER A 147 4.98 14.11 -11.25
N GLY A 148 5.06 14.40 -9.95
CA GLY A 148 6.31 14.72 -9.25
C GLY A 148 7.11 13.51 -8.80
N SER A 149 6.54 12.30 -8.91
CA SER A 149 7.18 11.04 -8.51
C SER A 149 8.35 10.69 -9.46
N PRO A 150 9.46 10.08 -8.97
CA PRO A 150 9.73 9.78 -7.57
C PRO A 150 10.21 11.01 -6.80
N TYR A 151 9.83 11.04 -5.53
CA TYR A 151 10.33 11.96 -4.53
C TYR A 151 11.54 11.35 -3.83
N ALA A 152 12.38 12.21 -3.26
CA ALA A 152 13.35 11.80 -2.26
C ALA A 152 13.30 12.75 -1.08
N ARG A 153 13.76 12.28 0.07
CA ARG A 153 13.97 13.12 1.25
C ARG A 153 14.97 14.22 0.88
N CYS A 154 14.62 15.46 1.18
CA CYS A 154 15.53 16.57 1.01
C CYS A 154 16.76 16.41 1.91
N LYS A 155 17.90 16.86 1.39
CA LYS A 155 19.16 16.94 2.13
C LYS A 155 19.24 18.25 2.91
#